data_AF-A0A6P1CJW7-F1
#
_entry.id   AF-A0A6P1CJW7-F1
#
_cell.length_a   1.000
_cell.length_b   1.000
_cell.length_c   1.000
_cell.angle_alpha   90.00
_cell.angle_beta   90.00
_cell.angle_gamma   90.00
#
_symmetry.space_group_name_H-M   'P 1'
#
loop_
_entity.id
_entity.type
_entity.pdbx_description
1 polymer ?
#
loop_
_entity_poly.entity_id
_entity_poly.type
_entity_poly.pdbx_seq_one_letter_code
_entity_poly.pdbx_strand_id
1 'polypeptide(L)'
;MTAASTGPGTGRYDRRGASRVLAELAKPGLFAAAAPPRPRRIEYTSTPLTPEPGRHLTVSQRMYLERFMRPCRADQVTTATHRLTWTDSHGIPNTGHYRDDGLGPIMPIAAREAVLELWDRLAANGALAERISRLDANAHALLTGTTTDHDPIEIFRVGIEATGRALAQHALLARQTPYRDGAEFARGLLDSGIFAAVATRWYWELQASTYRRGMIPVALRAQPDATVRYSAESVAVLRAMKDATIADAHMVMRRATGPEGLTVAAAIEKYHDDLDLISRQYALLPAGARPACLAAMPHRIDDEHYSVLPVVAEQFVASFVAVLADLTLAAVPHELDGLDGDGPIAADDQVFYVPDMTCKHCVRTIGGVLESMDIRVSEIDLVSKRVVAEFRSPRNRARAFEALRDGGYNPSAVPARADSTASEPAAAAESGR
;
A
#
# COMPACT_ATOMS: atom_id res chain seq x y z
N MET A 1 11.40 -33.90 -27.58
CA MET A 1 11.06 -32.50 -27.89
C MET A 1 9.67 -32.48 -28.48
N THR A 2 8.67 -32.22 -27.65
CA THR A 2 7.27 -32.11 -28.05
C THR A 2 6.71 -30.91 -27.32
N ALA A 3 6.45 -29.86 -28.10
CA ALA A 3 5.82 -28.64 -27.63
C ALA A 3 4.40 -28.96 -27.16
N ALA A 4 4.16 -28.82 -25.86
CA ALA A 4 2.81 -28.85 -25.33
C ALA A 4 2.13 -27.52 -25.69
N SER A 5 1.16 -27.63 -26.60
CA SER A 5 0.21 -26.59 -26.99
C SER A 5 -0.52 -26.05 -25.75
N THR A 6 -0.25 -24.80 -25.39
CA THR A 6 -1.06 -24.04 -24.42
C THR A 6 -2.35 -23.57 -25.11
N GLY A 7 -3.49 -24.04 -24.63
CA GLY A 7 -4.80 -23.63 -25.12
C GLY A 7 -5.07 -22.13 -24.95
N PRO A 8 -6.10 -21.59 -25.63
CA PRO A 8 -6.46 -20.18 -25.51
C PRO A 8 -7.08 -19.94 -24.12
N GLY A 9 -6.51 -19.01 -23.35
CA GLY A 9 -7.15 -18.46 -22.14
C GLY A 9 -6.37 -18.56 -20.81
N THR A 10 -5.19 -19.18 -20.76
CA THR A 10 -4.37 -19.17 -19.52
C THR A 10 -3.33 -18.07 -19.58
N GLY A 11 -3.46 -17.03 -18.74
CA GLY A 11 -2.51 -15.92 -18.67
C GLY A 11 -1.06 -16.40 -18.54
N ARG A 12 -0.17 -15.88 -19.40
CA ARG A 12 1.25 -16.24 -19.42
C ARG A 12 2.01 -15.41 -18.40
N TYR A 13 2.67 -16.06 -17.44
CA TYR A 13 3.57 -15.39 -16.51
C TYR A 13 4.85 -14.94 -17.24
N ASP A 14 4.98 -13.64 -17.51
CA ASP A 14 6.14 -13.05 -18.17
C ASP A 14 6.35 -11.62 -17.66
N ARG A 15 7.24 -11.49 -16.68
CA ARG A 15 7.54 -10.22 -16.02
C ARG A 15 8.10 -9.17 -16.97
N ARG A 16 8.97 -9.57 -17.88
CA ARG A 16 9.61 -8.62 -18.79
C ARG A 16 8.60 -8.13 -19.84
N GLY A 17 7.76 -9.03 -20.35
CA GLY A 17 6.65 -8.70 -21.23
C GLY A 17 5.66 -7.73 -20.58
N ALA A 18 5.15 -8.07 -19.38
CA ALA A 18 4.22 -7.20 -18.65
C ALA A 18 4.84 -5.82 -18.31
N SER A 19 6.11 -5.79 -17.90
CA SER A 19 6.82 -4.54 -17.65
C SER A 19 6.97 -3.68 -18.92
N ARG A 20 7.23 -4.32 -20.07
CA ARG A 20 7.33 -3.62 -21.35
C ARG A 20 5.99 -3.00 -21.77
N VAL A 21 4.89 -3.75 -21.64
CA VAL A 21 3.53 -3.22 -21.89
C VAL A 21 3.27 -1.97 -21.04
N LEU A 22 3.56 -2.02 -19.75
CA LEU A 22 3.38 -0.86 -18.86
C LEU A 22 4.29 0.32 -19.26
N ALA A 23 5.53 0.06 -19.66
CA ALA A 23 6.46 1.09 -20.11
C ALA A 23 5.99 1.77 -21.42
N GLU A 24 5.51 0.99 -22.39
CA GLU A 24 4.96 1.49 -23.66
C GLU A 24 3.65 2.27 -23.47
N LEU A 25 2.83 1.92 -22.46
CA LEU A 25 1.65 2.70 -22.10
C LEU A 25 2.00 4.04 -21.42
N ALA A 26 3.01 4.02 -20.55
CA ALA A 26 3.45 5.18 -19.79
C ALA A 26 4.23 6.20 -20.64
N LYS A 27 4.91 5.76 -21.72
CA LYS A 27 5.45 6.64 -22.76
C LYS A 27 4.33 7.00 -23.76
N PRO A 28 4.18 8.25 -24.22
CA PRO A 28 5.02 9.43 -23.99
C PRO A 28 4.71 10.19 -22.69
N GLY A 29 3.62 9.86 -21.99
CA GLY A 29 3.27 10.52 -20.73
C GLY A 29 2.20 9.77 -19.95
N LEU A 30 2.47 9.56 -18.66
CA LEU A 30 1.61 8.79 -17.76
C LEU A 30 0.51 9.66 -17.11
N PHE A 31 0.81 10.92 -16.80
CA PHE A 31 -0.10 11.81 -16.08
C PHE A 31 -0.55 12.97 -16.96
N ALA A 32 -1.81 13.38 -16.81
CA ALA A 32 -2.26 14.68 -17.31
C ALA A 32 -1.58 15.84 -16.57
N ALA A 33 -1.79 17.05 -17.08
CA ALA A 33 -1.34 18.28 -16.43
C ALA A 33 -1.91 18.38 -15.01
N ALA A 34 -1.12 18.90 -14.07
CA ALA A 34 -1.57 19.13 -12.71
C ALA A 34 -2.64 20.24 -12.68
N ALA A 35 -3.68 20.02 -11.89
CA ALA A 35 -4.61 21.09 -11.55
C ALA A 35 -3.90 22.14 -10.67
N PRO A 36 -4.40 23.38 -10.62
CA PRO A 36 -3.88 24.38 -9.68
C PRO A 36 -3.96 23.86 -8.24
N PRO A 37 -2.94 24.13 -7.40
CA PRO A 37 -2.97 23.79 -5.98
C PRO A 37 -4.19 24.40 -5.29
N ARG A 38 -4.71 23.70 -4.28
CA ARG A 38 -5.86 24.14 -3.49
C ARG A 38 -5.53 23.99 -2.01
N PRO A 39 -5.79 25.02 -1.17
CA PRO A 39 -5.75 24.89 0.28
C PRO A 39 -6.65 23.76 0.76
N ARG A 40 -6.11 22.90 1.62
CA ARG A 40 -6.83 21.77 2.20
C ARG A 40 -6.69 21.81 3.71
N ARG A 41 -7.78 21.59 4.42
CA ARG A 41 -7.77 21.35 5.86
C ARG A 41 -8.23 19.93 6.11
N ILE A 42 -7.37 19.13 6.74
CA ILE A 42 -7.68 17.72 7.08
C ILE A 42 -7.69 17.57 8.59
N GLU A 43 -8.79 17.01 9.09
CA GLU A 43 -8.92 16.62 10.49
C GLU A 43 -8.42 15.19 10.67
N TYR A 44 -7.73 14.94 11.78
CA TYR A 44 -7.21 13.61 12.10
C TYR A 44 -7.32 13.32 13.59
N THR A 45 -7.49 12.04 13.93
CA THR A 45 -7.28 11.55 15.29
C THR A 45 -5.93 10.85 15.38
N SER A 46 -5.36 10.83 16.58
CA SER A 46 -4.10 10.17 16.86
C SER A 46 -4.21 9.35 18.14
N THR A 47 -3.67 8.13 18.11
CA THR A 47 -3.62 7.21 19.24
C THR A 47 -2.17 6.77 19.48
N PRO A 48 -1.62 6.99 20.67
CA PRO A 48 -0.30 6.46 21.03
C PRO A 48 -0.28 4.93 20.89
N LEU A 49 0.82 4.40 20.34
CA LEU A 49 1.11 2.98 20.39
C LEU A 49 1.74 2.63 21.74
N THR A 50 1.30 1.52 22.34
CA THR A 50 1.80 1.05 23.63
C THR A 50 2.74 -0.15 23.43
N PRO A 51 4.07 0.03 23.59
CA PRO A 51 5.00 -1.08 23.56
C PRO A 51 4.78 -2.08 24.71
N GLU A 52 5.25 -3.30 24.54
CA GLU A 52 5.33 -4.27 25.64
C GLU A 52 6.28 -3.75 26.75
N PRO A 53 6.01 -4.02 28.04
CA PRO A 53 6.91 -3.64 29.12
C PRO A 53 8.36 -4.08 28.87
N GLY A 54 9.30 -3.13 28.92
CA GLY A 54 10.73 -3.39 28.68
C GLY A 54 11.12 -3.64 27.22
N ARG A 55 10.21 -3.43 26.26
CA ARG A 55 10.45 -3.56 24.81
C ARG A 55 10.03 -2.30 24.08
N HIS A 56 10.54 -2.09 22.87
CA HIS A 56 10.11 -0.98 22.01
C HIS A 56 9.04 -1.37 21.00
N LEU A 57 8.72 -2.66 20.85
CA LEU A 57 7.65 -3.15 19.96
C LEU A 57 6.37 -3.39 20.75
N THR A 58 5.22 -3.21 20.11
CA THR A 58 3.94 -3.72 20.62
C THR A 58 3.86 -5.24 20.47
N VAL A 59 2.92 -5.89 21.16
CA VAL A 59 2.70 -7.35 21.04
C VAL A 59 2.50 -7.77 19.58
N SER A 60 1.63 -7.05 18.85
CA SER A 60 1.31 -7.36 17.45
C SER A 60 2.51 -7.17 16.52
N GLN A 61 3.32 -6.13 16.75
CA GLN A 61 4.55 -5.90 15.99
C GLN A 61 5.59 -7.00 16.24
N ARG A 62 5.79 -7.41 17.50
CA ARG A 62 6.71 -8.49 17.85
C ARG A 62 6.28 -9.82 17.24
N MET A 63 5.00 -10.18 17.36
CA MET A 63 4.47 -11.41 16.74
C MET A 63 4.64 -11.41 15.22
N TYR A 64 4.41 -10.26 14.57
CA TYR A 64 4.63 -10.13 13.13
C TYR A 64 6.11 -10.30 12.76
N LEU A 65 7.01 -9.63 13.47
CA LEU A 65 8.46 -9.76 13.29
C LEU A 65 8.91 -11.23 13.40
N GLU A 66 8.52 -11.90 14.48
CA GLU A 66 8.89 -13.29 14.78
C GLU A 66 8.34 -14.28 13.76
N ARG A 67 7.21 -13.99 13.12
CA ARG A 67 6.57 -14.88 12.16
C ARG A 67 6.99 -14.64 10.71
N PHE A 68 7.11 -13.38 10.30
CA PHE A 68 7.19 -13.03 8.88
C PHE A 68 8.46 -12.30 8.45
N MET A 69 9.27 -11.80 9.38
CA MET A 69 10.44 -10.98 9.07
C MET A 69 11.76 -11.68 9.40
N ARG A 70 11.78 -12.99 9.61
CA ARG A 70 13.04 -13.71 9.88
C ARG A 70 14.02 -13.54 8.70
N PRO A 71 15.32 -13.26 8.97
CA PRO A 71 16.02 -13.25 10.25
C PRO A 71 16.13 -11.87 10.94
N CYS A 72 15.31 -10.88 10.57
CA CYS A 72 15.31 -9.56 11.18
C CYS A 72 15.08 -9.63 12.69
N ARG A 73 15.88 -8.87 13.44
CA ARG A 73 15.82 -8.78 14.90
C ARG A 73 15.08 -7.52 15.32
N ALA A 74 14.60 -7.50 16.56
CA ALA A 74 13.82 -6.38 17.09
C ALA A 74 14.60 -5.05 17.07
N ASP A 75 15.90 -5.08 17.39
CA ASP A 75 16.79 -3.91 17.39
C ASP A 75 16.98 -3.29 15.99
N GLN A 76 16.66 -4.03 14.93
CA GLN A 76 16.77 -3.58 13.54
C GLN A 76 15.48 -2.93 13.02
N VAL A 77 14.41 -2.93 13.83
CA VAL A 77 13.12 -2.35 13.48
C VAL A 77 12.92 -1.04 14.23
N THR A 78 12.70 0.03 13.46
CA THR A 78 12.14 1.28 14.01
C THR A 78 10.63 1.20 13.98
N THR A 79 9.98 1.61 15.07
CA THR A 79 8.52 1.66 15.19
C THR A 79 8.01 3.09 15.27
N ALA A 80 6.79 3.31 14.82
CA ALA A 80 6.01 4.49 15.09
C ALA A 80 5.70 4.64 16.59
N THR A 81 5.42 5.87 17.02
CA THR A 81 4.93 6.13 18.37
C THR A 81 3.43 6.33 18.39
N HIS A 82 2.82 6.63 17.24
CA HIS A 82 1.40 6.90 17.12
C HIS A 82 0.82 6.26 15.85
N ARG A 83 -0.44 5.85 15.94
CA ARG A 83 -1.32 5.56 14.81
C ARG A 83 -2.23 6.76 14.60
N LEU A 84 -2.49 7.12 13.35
CA LEU A 84 -3.47 8.14 12.99
C LEU A 84 -4.61 7.54 12.17
N THR A 85 -5.77 8.19 12.24
CA THR A 85 -6.90 7.97 11.33
C THR A 85 -7.43 9.31 10.84
N TRP A 86 -7.86 9.37 9.58
CA TRP A 86 -8.43 10.56 8.96
C TRP A 86 -9.30 10.18 7.76
N THR A 87 -10.08 11.13 7.26
CA THR A 87 -10.70 11.05 5.93
C THR A 87 -9.94 11.96 4.98
N ASP A 88 -9.57 11.42 3.82
CA ASP A 88 -8.86 12.18 2.79
C ASP A 88 -9.80 13.10 1.99
N SER A 89 -9.25 13.92 1.10
CA SER A 89 -10.04 14.88 0.32
C SER A 89 -11.05 14.24 -0.66
N HIS A 90 -10.97 12.94 -0.89
CA HIS A 90 -11.95 12.18 -1.68
C HIS A 90 -13.04 11.54 -0.81
N GLY A 91 -13.06 11.81 0.50
CA GLY A 91 -14.02 11.19 1.42
C GLY A 91 -13.66 9.76 1.80
N ILE A 92 -12.43 9.31 1.52
CA ILE A 92 -12.01 7.93 1.78
C ILE A 92 -11.33 7.87 3.16
N PRO A 93 -11.72 6.91 4.02
CA PRO A 93 -11.08 6.74 5.32
C PRO A 93 -9.68 6.15 5.16
N ASN A 94 -8.74 6.66 5.95
CA ASN A 94 -7.33 6.32 5.92
C ASN A 94 -6.80 6.04 7.32
N THR A 95 -5.74 5.23 7.38
CA THR A 95 -4.91 5.09 8.57
C THR A 95 -3.43 5.11 8.19
N GLY A 96 -2.60 5.44 9.17
CA GLY A 96 -1.18 5.59 8.99
C GLY A 96 -0.49 5.64 10.33
N HIS A 97 0.82 5.82 10.27
CA HIS A 97 1.67 5.82 11.46
C HIS A 97 2.68 6.95 11.38
N TYR A 98 3.03 7.51 12.53
CA TYR A 98 4.07 8.53 12.61
C TYR A 98 4.84 8.43 13.93
N ARG A 99 5.96 9.15 13.98
CA ARG A 99 6.70 9.40 15.21
C ARG A 99 6.50 10.85 15.66
N ASP A 100 6.12 11.02 16.91
CA ASP A 100 6.01 12.30 17.62
C ASP A 100 7.35 13.05 17.71
N ASP A 101 8.47 12.32 17.77
CA ASP A 101 9.82 12.88 17.73
C ASP A 101 10.41 13.02 16.31
N GLY A 102 9.58 12.89 15.27
CA GLY A 102 9.96 12.98 13.85
C GLY A 102 9.22 14.10 13.11
N LEU A 103 8.93 13.86 11.83
CA LEU A 103 8.20 14.82 10.98
C LEU A 103 6.70 14.89 11.26
N GLY A 104 6.17 14.04 12.16
CA GLY A 104 4.77 14.13 12.61
C GLY A 104 3.73 13.57 11.62
N PRO A 105 2.43 13.82 11.90
CA PRO A 105 1.29 13.27 11.15
C PRO A 105 1.14 13.86 9.73
N ILE A 106 1.81 14.98 9.43
CA ILE A 106 1.80 15.61 8.10
C ILE A 106 2.33 14.68 7.01
N MET A 107 3.30 13.82 7.32
CA MET A 107 3.94 12.96 6.33
C MET A 107 2.97 11.93 5.71
N PRO A 108 2.30 11.07 6.49
CA PRO A 108 1.33 10.12 5.93
C PRO A 108 0.12 10.82 5.28
N ILE A 109 -0.38 11.93 5.84
CA ILE A 109 -1.55 12.63 5.29
C ILE A 109 -1.20 13.32 3.96
N ALA A 110 -0.12 14.11 3.89
CA ALA A 110 0.31 14.75 2.65
C ALA A 110 0.70 13.72 1.57
N ALA A 111 1.31 12.59 1.96
CA ALA A 111 1.60 11.51 1.03
C ALA A 111 0.33 10.93 0.40
N ARG A 112 -0.73 10.75 1.20
CA ARG A 112 -2.02 10.28 0.69
C ARG A 112 -2.67 11.29 -0.24
N GLU A 113 -2.69 12.57 0.12
CA GLU A 113 -3.24 13.62 -0.74
C GLU A 113 -2.47 13.75 -2.07
N ALA A 114 -1.16 13.55 -2.07
CA ALA A 114 -0.35 13.50 -3.29
C ALA A 114 -0.66 12.26 -4.16
N VAL A 115 -0.97 11.12 -3.54
CA VAL A 115 -1.46 9.93 -4.25
C VAL A 115 -2.78 10.23 -4.96
N LEU A 116 -3.73 10.88 -4.27
CA LEU A 116 -5.02 11.25 -4.85
C LEU A 116 -4.86 12.21 -6.04
N GLU A 117 -3.99 13.21 -5.93
CA GLU A 117 -3.71 14.13 -7.04
C GLU A 117 -3.16 13.39 -8.27
N LEU A 118 -2.24 12.43 -8.07
CA LEU A 118 -1.72 11.62 -9.17
C LEU A 118 -2.76 10.64 -9.72
N TRP A 119 -3.67 10.13 -8.89
CA TRP A 119 -4.80 9.33 -9.36
C TRP A 119 -5.75 10.14 -10.24
N ASP A 120 -6.09 11.36 -9.83
CA ASP A 120 -6.92 12.27 -10.63
C ASP A 120 -6.26 12.59 -11.97
N ARG A 121 -4.95 12.87 -11.96
CA ARG A 121 -4.18 13.13 -13.18
C ARG A 121 -4.04 11.90 -14.08
N LEU A 122 -3.98 10.70 -13.50
CA LEU A 122 -3.98 9.44 -14.25
C LEU A 122 -5.33 9.22 -14.93
N ALA A 123 -6.44 9.40 -14.18
CA ALA A 123 -7.80 9.23 -14.68
C ALA A 123 -8.17 10.28 -15.75
N ALA A 124 -7.70 11.51 -15.60
CA ALA A 124 -7.92 12.59 -16.56
C ALA A 124 -7.09 12.45 -17.86
N ASN A 125 -6.15 11.51 -17.93
CA ASN A 125 -5.29 11.33 -19.10
C ASN A 125 -6.02 10.57 -20.22
N GLY A 126 -6.81 11.28 -21.03
CA GLY A 126 -7.54 10.71 -22.15
C GLY A 126 -6.66 10.00 -23.19
N ALA A 127 -5.43 10.50 -23.41
CA ALA A 127 -4.48 9.85 -24.31
C ALA A 127 -3.99 8.50 -23.78
N LEU A 128 -3.81 8.37 -22.46
CA LEU A 128 -3.49 7.07 -21.84
C LEU A 128 -4.67 6.11 -21.96
N ALA A 129 -5.88 6.57 -21.67
CA ALA A 129 -7.09 5.76 -21.80
C ALA A 129 -7.26 5.21 -23.23
N GLU A 130 -6.98 6.03 -24.25
CA GLU A 130 -6.97 5.60 -25.65
C GLU A 130 -5.88 4.58 -25.97
N ARG A 131 -4.68 4.70 -25.40
CA ARG A 131 -3.62 3.68 -25.57
C ARG A 131 -4.02 2.35 -24.93
N ILE A 132 -4.65 2.40 -23.76
CA ILE A 132 -5.13 1.20 -23.05
C ILE A 132 -6.24 0.50 -23.82
N SER A 133 -7.19 1.23 -24.40
CA SER A 133 -8.30 0.64 -25.17
C SER A 133 -7.85 -0.07 -26.45
N ARG A 134 -6.63 0.21 -26.93
CA ARG A 134 -6.01 -0.40 -28.10
C ARG A 134 -5.11 -1.59 -27.77
N LEU A 135 -4.99 -2.00 -26.50
CA LEU A 135 -4.20 -3.17 -26.13
C LEU A 135 -4.78 -4.43 -26.78
N ASP A 136 -3.89 -5.26 -27.32
CA ASP A 136 -4.29 -6.54 -27.91
C ASP A 136 -4.51 -7.62 -26.82
N ALA A 137 -5.09 -8.75 -27.24
CA ALA A 137 -5.35 -9.88 -26.35
C ALA A 137 -4.08 -10.44 -25.69
N ASN A 138 -2.93 -10.33 -26.38
CA ASN A 138 -1.66 -10.82 -25.85
C ASN A 138 -1.15 -9.94 -24.70
N ALA A 139 -1.23 -8.61 -24.83
CA ALA A 139 -0.90 -7.68 -23.76
C ALA A 139 -1.79 -7.90 -22.53
N HIS A 140 -3.10 -8.08 -22.72
CA HIS A 140 -4.02 -8.41 -21.64
C HIS A 140 -3.68 -9.74 -20.96
N ALA A 141 -3.31 -10.77 -21.73
CA ALA A 141 -2.89 -12.07 -21.18
C ALA A 141 -1.59 -11.98 -20.37
N LEU A 142 -0.63 -11.15 -20.80
CA LEU A 142 0.61 -10.90 -20.07
C LEU A 142 0.35 -10.20 -18.73
N LEU A 143 -0.46 -9.15 -18.72
CA LEU A 143 -0.82 -8.43 -17.50
C LEU A 143 -1.59 -9.33 -16.54
N THR A 144 -2.61 -10.03 -17.03
CA THR A 144 -3.42 -10.97 -16.22
C THR A 144 -2.58 -12.11 -15.64
N GLY A 145 -1.64 -12.67 -16.42
CA GLY A 145 -0.77 -13.74 -15.95
C GLY A 145 0.25 -13.30 -14.90
N THR A 146 0.63 -12.02 -14.90
CA THR A 146 1.83 -11.53 -14.20
C THR A 146 1.55 -10.60 -13.02
N THR A 147 0.53 -9.75 -13.12
CA THR A 147 0.21 -8.74 -12.10
C THR A 147 -0.98 -9.19 -11.25
N THR A 148 -1.18 -8.54 -10.10
CA THR A 148 -2.32 -8.81 -9.21
C THR A 148 -3.60 -8.12 -9.68
N ASP A 149 -3.46 -6.91 -10.21
CA ASP A 149 -4.61 -6.03 -10.50
C ASP A 149 -5.10 -6.17 -11.95
N HIS A 150 -4.29 -6.75 -12.84
CA HIS A 150 -4.55 -7.08 -14.25
C HIS A 150 -4.82 -5.88 -15.17
N ASP A 151 -5.61 -4.90 -14.73
CA ASP A 151 -5.93 -3.67 -15.45
C ASP A 151 -4.78 -2.66 -15.37
N PRO A 152 -4.35 -2.04 -16.48
CA PRO A 152 -3.24 -1.09 -16.47
C PRO A 152 -3.43 0.12 -15.56
N ILE A 153 -4.64 0.71 -15.51
CA ILE A 153 -4.90 1.88 -14.65
C ILE A 153 -4.74 1.47 -13.20
N GLU A 154 -5.34 0.36 -12.79
CA GLU A 154 -5.23 -0.13 -11.41
C GLU A 154 -3.78 -0.50 -11.05
N ILE A 155 -3.02 -1.11 -11.97
CA ILE A 155 -1.59 -1.37 -11.76
C ILE A 155 -0.80 -0.08 -11.50
N PHE A 156 -1.04 0.98 -12.28
CA PHE A 156 -0.39 2.28 -12.06
C PHE A 156 -0.84 2.92 -10.74
N ARG A 157 -2.13 2.88 -10.41
CA ARG A 157 -2.66 3.38 -9.12
C ARG A 157 -2.00 2.73 -7.92
N VAL A 158 -1.85 1.40 -7.95
CA VAL A 158 -1.15 0.64 -6.91
C VAL A 158 0.34 1.01 -6.82
N GLY A 159 0.99 1.27 -7.96
CA GLY A 159 2.37 1.75 -8.01
C GLY A 159 2.54 3.15 -7.38
N ILE A 160 1.59 4.05 -7.62
CA ILE A 160 1.55 5.39 -7.02
C ILE A 160 1.36 5.28 -5.50
N GLU A 161 0.41 4.46 -5.05
CA GLU A 161 0.18 4.16 -3.62
C GLU A 161 1.44 3.59 -2.94
N ALA A 162 2.13 2.66 -3.61
CA ALA A 162 3.38 2.10 -3.09
C ALA A 162 4.48 3.16 -2.95
N THR A 163 4.51 4.16 -3.83
CA THR A 163 5.43 5.31 -3.76
C THR A 163 5.06 6.20 -2.57
N GLY A 164 3.78 6.49 -2.37
CA GLY A 164 3.29 7.22 -1.19
C GLY A 164 3.63 6.54 0.13
N ARG A 165 3.37 5.23 0.23
CA ARG A 165 3.78 4.43 1.39
C ARG A 165 5.28 4.43 1.60
N ALA A 166 6.09 4.43 0.53
CA ALA A 166 7.55 4.48 0.67
C ALA A 166 7.97 5.76 1.39
N LEU A 167 7.47 6.92 0.98
CA LEU A 167 7.76 8.19 1.63
C LEU A 167 7.27 8.21 3.08
N ALA A 168 5.98 7.90 3.30
CA ALA A 168 5.35 7.96 4.61
C ALA A 168 6.01 7.01 5.61
N GLN A 169 6.33 5.78 5.20
CA GLN A 169 7.00 4.80 6.06
C GLN A 169 8.44 5.21 6.38
N HIS A 170 9.17 5.77 5.41
CA HIS A 170 10.55 6.21 5.65
C HIS A 170 10.61 7.45 6.56
N ALA A 171 9.54 8.24 6.66
CA ALA A 171 9.47 9.36 7.61
C ALA A 171 9.64 8.92 9.07
N LEU A 172 9.41 7.64 9.40
CA LEU A 172 9.75 7.07 10.71
C LEU A 172 11.27 7.13 11.01
N LEU A 173 12.10 7.32 9.98
CA LEU A 173 13.56 7.41 10.06
C LEU A 173 14.08 8.85 9.92
N ALA A 174 13.21 9.87 9.94
CA ALA A 174 13.60 11.27 9.71
C ALA A 174 14.80 11.73 10.55
N ARG A 175 14.88 11.28 11.82
CA ARG A 175 16.00 11.58 12.72
C ARG A 175 17.37 11.05 12.28
N GLN A 176 17.40 10.11 11.32
CA GLN A 176 18.61 9.52 10.75
C GLN A 176 19.07 10.26 9.49
N THR A 177 18.41 11.37 9.15
CA THR A 177 18.63 12.16 7.94
C THR A 177 18.99 13.61 8.30
N PRO A 178 19.64 14.35 7.38
CA PRO A 178 19.94 15.76 7.61
C PRO A 178 18.75 16.69 7.27
N TYR A 179 17.65 16.14 6.77
CA TYR A 179 16.51 16.91 6.24
C TYR A 179 15.67 17.51 7.36
N ARG A 180 15.29 18.78 7.22
CA ARG A 180 14.68 19.57 8.30
C ARG A 180 13.16 19.51 8.29
N ASP A 181 12.57 19.36 7.11
CA ASP A 181 11.13 19.35 6.91
C ASP A 181 10.71 18.25 5.92
N GLY A 182 9.40 18.10 5.74
CA GLY A 182 8.84 17.09 4.84
C GLY A 182 9.24 17.28 3.37
N ALA A 183 9.41 18.53 2.90
CA ALA A 183 9.74 18.82 1.51
C ALA A 183 11.21 18.49 1.21
N GLU A 184 12.13 18.90 2.08
CA GLU A 184 13.53 18.49 2.03
C GLU A 184 13.66 16.97 2.13
N PHE A 185 12.88 16.33 3.03
CA PHE A 185 12.89 14.88 3.20
C PHE A 185 12.47 14.14 1.93
N ALA A 186 11.35 14.54 1.31
CA ALA A 186 10.85 13.89 0.09
C ALA A 186 11.82 14.01 -1.09
N ARG A 187 12.37 15.21 -1.33
CA ARG A 187 13.40 15.43 -2.36
C ARG A 187 14.68 14.66 -2.06
N GLY A 188 15.12 14.70 -0.80
CA GLY A 188 16.31 13.98 -0.34
C GLY A 188 16.21 12.47 -0.55
N LEU A 189 15.05 11.85 -0.28
CA LEU A 189 14.83 10.43 -0.56
C LEU A 189 14.84 10.10 -2.07
N LEU A 190 14.33 11.01 -2.91
CA LEU A 190 14.38 10.89 -4.37
C LEU A 190 15.82 10.93 -4.88
N ASP A 191 16.57 11.97 -4.52
CA ASP A 191 17.97 12.18 -4.91
C ASP A 191 18.87 11.05 -4.42
N SER A 192 18.54 10.49 -3.25
CA SER A 192 19.23 9.33 -2.65
C SER A 192 18.88 7.98 -3.31
N GLY A 193 17.92 7.95 -4.24
CA GLY A 193 17.47 6.73 -4.90
C GLY A 193 16.75 5.75 -3.96
N ILE A 194 16.14 6.24 -2.87
CA ILE A 194 15.48 5.38 -1.87
C ILE A 194 14.23 4.71 -2.45
N PHE A 195 13.44 5.40 -3.29
CA PHE A 195 12.30 4.77 -3.99
C PHE A 195 12.75 3.58 -4.85
N ALA A 196 13.87 3.71 -5.57
CA ALA A 196 14.48 2.62 -6.33
C ALA A 196 14.99 1.50 -5.42
N ALA A 197 15.56 1.85 -4.26
CA ALA A 197 15.98 0.86 -3.27
C ALA A 197 14.81 0.05 -2.72
N VAL A 198 13.68 0.68 -2.41
CA VAL A 198 12.45 -0.01 -1.98
C VAL A 198 11.97 -0.96 -3.07
N ALA A 199 11.78 -0.46 -4.30
CA ALA A 199 11.26 -1.26 -5.42
C ALA A 199 12.13 -2.47 -5.80
N THR A 200 13.44 -2.45 -5.51
CA THR A 200 14.36 -3.51 -5.96
C THR A 200 14.86 -4.41 -4.83
N ARG A 201 15.02 -3.89 -3.61
CA ARG A 201 15.64 -4.61 -2.49
C ARG A 201 14.63 -5.22 -1.54
N TRP A 202 13.50 -4.56 -1.31
CA TRP A 202 12.45 -5.12 -0.47
C TRP A 202 11.81 -6.30 -1.20
N TYR A 203 11.32 -7.28 -0.45
CA TYR A 203 10.49 -8.33 -1.02
C TYR A 203 9.02 -7.85 -1.09
N TRP A 204 8.25 -8.46 -1.98
CA TRP A 204 6.85 -8.13 -2.23
C TRP A 204 6.06 -8.40 -0.96
N GLU A 205 5.08 -7.55 -0.68
CA GLU A 205 4.32 -7.50 0.59
C GLU A 205 5.04 -6.94 1.82
N LEU A 206 6.38 -6.96 1.92
CA LEU A 206 7.08 -6.43 3.11
C LEU A 206 6.69 -4.98 3.41
N GLN A 207 6.69 -4.13 2.38
CA GLN A 207 6.38 -2.70 2.54
C GLN A 207 4.96 -2.49 3.06
N ALA A 208 3.96 -3.09 2.41
CA ALA A 208 2.56 -2.89 2.78
C ALA A 208 2.28 -3.42 4.20
N SER A 209 2.76 -4.64 4.50
CA SER A 209 2.52 -5.29 5.79
C SER A 209 3.19 -4.59 6.97
N THR A 210 4.40 -4.05 6.79
CA THR A 210 5.10 -3.27 7.82
C THR A 210 4.56 -1.84 7.94
N TYR A 211 4.13 -1.22 6.84
CA TYR A 211 3.48 0.09 6.85
C TYR A 211 2.19 0.08 7.69
N ARG A 212 1.33 -0.92 7.50
CA ARG A 212 0.09 -1.12 8.27
C ARG A 212 0.30 -1.34 9.77
N ARG A 213 1.52 -1.68 10.16
CA ARG A 213 1.92 -1.94 11.55
C ARG A 213 2.80 -0.83 12.13
N GLY A 214 3.08 0.23 11.38
CA GLY A 214 3.96 1.30 11.82
C GLY A 214 5.39 0.85 12.06
N MET A 215 5.88 -0.15 11.32
CA MET A 215 7.24 -0.68 11.43
C MET A 215 8.06 -0.31 10.21
N ILE A 216 9.37 -0.17 10.37
CA ILE A 216 10.32 -0.10 9.25
C ILE A 216 11.62 -0.86 9.60
N PRO A 217 11.99 -1.91 8.84
CA PRO A 217 13.15 -2.77 9.14
C PRO A 217 14.45 -2.30 8.46
N VAL A 218 14.65 -0.99 8.36
CA VAL A 218 15.86 -0.41 7.78
C VAL A 218 16.33 0.78 8.59
N ALA A 219 17.61 1.07 8.51
CA ALA A 219 18.25 2.28 9.01
C ALA A 219 18.91 3.04 7.86
N LEU A 220 18.87 4.37 7.96
CA LEU A 220 19.54 5.29 7.06
C LEU A 220 20.89 5.75 7.64
N ARG A 221 21.79 6.11 6.74
CA ARG A 221 23.06 6.75 7.01
C ARG A 221 23.21 7.94 6.09
N ALA A 222 23.22 9.14 6.66
CA ALA A 222 23.57 10.36 5.95
C ALA A 222 24.98 10.26 5.39
N GLN A 223 25.14 10.78 4.17
CA GLN A 223 26.40 10.87 3.44
C GLN A 223 26.91 12.32 3.50
N PRO A 224 28.20 12.58 3.19
CA PRO A 224 28.75 13.94 3.17
C PRO A 224 28.06 14.90 2.19
N ASP A 225 27.44 14.38 1.13
CA ASP A 225 26.69 15.15 0.12
C ASP A 225 25.21 15.37 0.50
N ALA A 226 24.86 15.15 1.78
CA ALA A 226 23.49 15.19 2.32
C ALA A 226 22.52 14.15 1.75
N THR A 227 22.94 13.24 0.87
CA THR A 227 22.15 12.06 0.51
C THR A 227 22.12 11.05 1.66
N VAL A 228 21.20 10.08 1.60
CA VAL A 228 21.10 8.99 2.56
C VAL A 228 21.20 7.64 1.88
N ARG A 229 21.74 6.64 2.58
CA ARG A 229 21.77 5.25 2.11
C ARG A 229 21.29 4.31 3.19
N TYR A 230 20.76 3.15 2.81
CA TYR A 230 20.56 2.07 3.77
C TYR A 230 21.89 1.64 4.37
N SER A 231 21.90 1.36 5.67
CA SER A 231 23.06 0.76 6.33
C SER A 231 23.41 -0.58 5.69
N ALA A 232 24.69 -0.97 5.72
CA ALA A 232 25.13 -2.28 5.22
C ALA A 232 24.37 -3.44 5.88
N GLU A 233 24.09 -3.30 7.18
CA GLU A 233 23.26 -4.25 7.93
C GLU A 233 21.84 -4.33 7.39
N SER A 234 21.18 -3.20 7.14
CA SER A 234 19.83 -3.17 6.56
C SER A 234 19.78 -3.86 5.20
N VAL A 235 20.80 -3.62 4.36
CA VAL A 235 20.91 -4.26 3.04
C VAL A 235 21.08 -5.77 3.18
N ALA A 236 21.91 -6.23 4.12
CA ALA A 236 22.12 -7.65 4.36
C ALA A 236 20.85 -8.35 4.89
N VAL A 237 20.14 -7.72 5.83
CA VAL A 237 18.90 -8.25 6.42
C VAL A 237 17.77 -8.30 5.40
N LEU A 238 17.54 -7.22 4.63
CA LEU A 238 16.55 -7.21 3.54
C LEU A 238 16.81 -8.33 2.54
N ARG A 239 18.08 -8.53 2.16
CA ARG A 239 18.46 -9.62 1.26
C ARG A 239 18.20 -11.00 1.89
N ALA A 240 18.59 -11.20 3.14
CA ALA A 240 18.37 -12.48 3.82
C ALA A 240 16.88 -12.81 3.98
N MET A 241 16.05 -11.83 4.36
CA MET A 241 14.59 -12.00 4.41
C MET A 241 14.04 -12.37 3.04
N LYS A 242 14.42 -11.63 2.00
CA LYS A 242 13.97 -11.87 0.61
C LYS A 242 14.37 -13.25 0.10
N ASP A 243 15.61 -13.68 0.34
CA ASP A 243 16.11 -14.99 -0.06
C ASP A 243 15.36 -16.11 0.68
N ALA A 244 15.05 -15.94 1.98
CA ALA A 244 14.24 -16.87 2.75
C ALA A 244 12.80 -16.98 2.21
N THR A 245 12.13 -15.84 1.96
CA THR A 245 10.77 -15.82 1.39
C THR A 245 10.70 -16.52 0.02
N ILE A 246 11.70 -16.30 -0.85
CA ILE A 246 11.77 -16.98 -2.15
C ILE A 246 11.98 -18.49 -1.96
N ALA A 247 12.86 -18.89 -1.03
CA ALA A 247 13.11 -20.30 -0.74
C ALA A 247 11.85 -21.02 -0.25
N ASP A 248 11.09 -20.39 0.64
CA ASP A 248 9.82 -20.91 1.17
C ASP A 248 8.77 -21.05 0.06
N ALA A 249 8.62 -20.03 -0.80
CA ALA A 249 7.70 -20.07 -1.95
C ALA A 249 8.03 -21.23 -2.90
N HIS A 250 9.32 -21.41 -3.23
CA HIS A 250 9.75 -22.53 -4.05
C HIS A 250 9.59 -23.89 -3.36
N MET A 251 9.73 -23.97 -2.03
CA MET A 251 9.51 -25.21 -1.29
C MET A 251 8.04 -25.66 -1.38
N VAL A 252 7.10 -24.73 -1.18
CA VAL A 252 5.66 -25.00 -1.37
C VAL A 252 5.40 -25.50 -2.78
N MET A 253 5.93 -24.81 -3.80
CA MET A 253 5.70 -25.18 -5.20
C MET A 253 6.34 -26.53 -5.58
N ARG A 254 7.54 -26.83 -5.07
CA ARG A 254 8.21 -28.13 -5.29
C ARG A 254 7.44 -29.28 -4.63
N ARG A 255 6.89 -29.07 -3.42
CA ARG A 255 6.06 -30.05 -2.74
C ARG A 255 4.79 -30.36 -3.56
N ALA A 256 4.11 -29.31 -4.01
CA ALA A 256 2.87 -29.42 -4.75
C ALA A 256 3.06 -30.09 -6.13
N THR A 257 4.09 -29.70 -6.87
CA THR A 257 4.30 -30.18 -8.27
C THR A 257 5.11 -31.47 -8.36
N GLY A 258 5.88 -31.82 -7.34
CA GLY A 258 6.63 -33.06 -7.26
C GLY A 258 5.83 -34.16 -6.56
N PRO A 259 5.99 -34.36 -5.24
CA PRO A 259 5.32 -35.42 -4.48
C PRO A 259 3.81 -35.52 -4.67
N GLU A 260 3.11 -34.39 -4.79
CA GLU A 260 1.64 -34.37 -4.92
C GLU A 260 1.15 -34.41 -6.38
N GLY A 261 2.06 -34.29 -7.36
CA GLY A 261 1.73 -34.39 -8.79
C GLY A 261 0.78 -33.32 -9.32
N LEU A 262 0.61 -32.19 -8.61
CA LEU A 262 -0.28 -31.11 -9.05
C LEU A 262 0.32 -30.34 -10.22
N THR A 263 -0.55 -29.86 -11.11
CA THR A 263 -0.14 -28.84 -12.08
C THR A 263 0.16 -27.53 -11.35
N VAL A 264 0.92 -26.61 -11.96
CA VAL A 264 1.20 -25.29 -11.37
C VAL A 264 -0.10 -24.53 -11.04
N ALA A 265 -1.10 -24.62 -11.91
CA ALA A 265 -2.40 -23.99 -11.68
C ALA A 265 -3.12 -24.58 -10.46
N ALA A 266 -3.20 -25.91 -10.37
CA ALA A 266 -3.82 -26.60 -9.23
C ALA A 266 -3.02 -26.40 -7.92
N ALA A 267 -1.70 -26.29 -8.00
CA ALA A 267 -0.84 -25.98 -6.86
C ALA A 267 -1.11 -24.57 -6.33
N ILE A 268 -1.26 -23.57 -7.21
CA ILE A 268 -1.62 -22.21 -6.83
C ILE A 268 -2.97 -22.17 -6.14
N GLU A 269 -3.95 -22.89 -6.67
CA GLU A 269 -5.30 -22.93 -6.11
C GLU A 269 -5.31 -23.61 -4.73
N LYS A 270 -4.68 -24.78 -4.61
CA LYS A 270 -4.61 -25.53 -3.35
C LYS A 270 -3.82 -24.82 -2.26
N TYR A 271 -2.66 -24.26 -2.61
CA TYR A 271 -1.77 -23.56 -1.69
C TYR A 271 -1.97 -22.06 -1.72
N HIS A 272 -3.18 -21.62 -2.08
CA HIS A 272 -3.52 -20.20 -2.18
C HIS A 272 -3.09 -19.46 -0.92
N ASP A 273 -3.53 -19.88 0.27
CA ASP A 273 -3.26 -19.15 1.51
C ASP A 273 -1.77 -19.09 1.86
N ASP A 274 -1.05 -20.19 1.70
CA ASP A 274 0.40 -20.25 1.89
C ASP A 274 1.13 -19.30 0.90
N LEU A 275 0.71 -19.29 -0.37
CA LEU A 275 1.31 -18.49 -1.42
C LEU A 275 0.85 -17.02 -1.41
N ASP A 276 -0.31 -16.73 -0.83
CA ASP A 276 -0.84 -15.39 -0.62
C ASP A 276 -0.02 -14.70 0.49
N LEU A 277 0.35 -15.44 1.53
CA LEU A 277 1.23 -14.97 2.61
C LEU A 277 2.69 -14.75 2.19
N ILE A 278 3.20 -15.55 1.24
CA ILE A 278 4.62 -15.54 0.84
C ILE A 278 4.84 -14.78 -0.48
N SER A 279 3.78 -14.47 -1.22
CA SER A 279 3.71 -13.97 -2.60
C SER A 279 3.87 -15.05 -3.69
N ARG A 280 2.76 -15.42 -4.33
CA ARG A 280 2.66 -16.33 -5.49
C ARG A 280 3.71 -16.04 -6.57
N GLN A 281 4.00 -14.77 -6.80
CA GLN A 281 4.93 -14.37 -7.86
C GLN A 281 6.35 -14.92 -7.62
N TYR A 282 6.76 -15.16 -6.36
CA TYR A 282 8.04 -15.80 -6.04
C TYR A 282 8.04 -17.28 -6.36
N ALA A 283 6.94 -17.98 -6.09
CA ALA A 283 6.82 -19.41 -6.42
C ALA A 283 6.92 -19.68 -7.94
N LEU A 284 6.59 -18.67 -8.77
CA LEU A 284 6.65 -18.74 -10.22
C LEU A 284 7.99 -18.27 -10.82
N LEU A 285 8.94 -17.83 -10.01
CA LEU A 285 10.25 -17.43 -10.53
C LEU A 285 11.06 -18.65 -10.99
N PRO A 286 11.78 -18.55 -12.11
CA PRO A 286 12.79 -19.54 -12.45
C PRO A 286 13.86 -19.64 -11.35
N ALA A 287 14.41 -20.84 -11.16
CA ALA A 287 15.51 -21.05 -10.22
C ALA A 287 16.69 -20.11 -10.54
N GLY A 288 17.19 -19.39 -9.52
CA GLY A 288 18.27 -18.42 -9.67
C GLY A 288 17.87 -17.05 -10.22
N ALA A 289 16.62 -16.87 -10.67
CA ALA A 289 16.13 -15.56 -11.08
C ALA A 289 15.95 -14.63 -9.87
N ARG A 290 16.38 -13.38 -10.01
CA ARG A 290 16.13 -12.35 -9.01
C ARG A 290 14.86 -11.57 -9.35
N PRO A 291 13.92 -11.41 -8.40
CA PRO A 291 12.75 -10.58 -8.64
C PRO A 291 13.14 -9.12 -8.76
N ALA A 292 12.65 -8.49 -9.83
CA ALA A 292 12.72 -7.05 -10.02
C ALA A 292 11.29 -6.48 -10.12
N CYS A 293 11.06 -5.30 -9.55
CA CYS A 293 9.81 -4.56 -9.73
C CYS A 293 9.62 -4.23 -11.21
N LEU A 294 8.39 -4.40 -11.71
CA LEU A 294 8.05 -4.14 -13.10
C LEU A 294 8.33 -2.68 -13.49
N ALA A 295 8.09 -1.74 -12.58
CA ALA A 295 8.32 -0.32 -12.84
C ALA A 295 9.82 0.04 -12.90
N ALA A 296 10.69 -0.76 -12.29
CA ALA A 296 12.14 -0.52 -12.23
C ALA A 296 12.92 -1.18 -13.38
N MET A 297 12.26 -1.99 -14.22
CA MET A 297 12.95 -2.65 -15.34
C MET A 297 13.17 -1.65 -16.48
N PRO A 298 14.42 -1.47 -16.96
CA PRO A 298 14.69 -0.60 -18.08
C PRO A 298 14.34 -1.26 -19.42
N HIS A 299 13.74 -0.48 -20.31
CA HIS A 299 13.44 -0.85 -21.69
C HIS A 299 14.10 0.14 -22.65
N ARG A 300 14.26 -0.28 -23.91
CA ARG A 300 14.53 0.63 -25.03
C ARG A 300 13.23 0.84 -25.79
N ILE A 301 12.71 2.06 -25.80
CA ILE A 301 11.48 2.45 -26.50
C ILE A 301 11.82 3.71 -27.30
N ASP A 302 11.65 3.66 -28.62
CA ASP A 302 12.08 4.72 -29.57
C ASP A 302 13.54 5.15 -29.35
N ASP A 303 14.44 4.18 -29.21
CA ASP A 303 15.88 4.36 -28.94
C ASP A 303 16.28 5.02 -27.61
N GLU A 304 15.32 5.32 -26.74
CA GLU A 304 15.56 5.87 -25.40
C GLU A 304 15.46 4.80 -24.31
N HIS A 305 16.27 4.95 -23.26
CA HIS A 305 16.13 4.16 -22.05
C HIS A 305 14.94 4.66 -21.21
N TYR A 306 13.97 3.78 -20.98
CA TYR A 306 12.75 4.14 -20.25
C TYR A 306 12.45 3.13 -19.14
N SER A 307 12.04 3.63 -17.98
CA SER A 307 11.44 2.84 -16.90
C SER A 307 10.37 3.68 -16.21
N VAL A 308 9.32 3.04 -15.71
CA VAL A 308 8.16 3.74 -15.14
C VAL A 308 8.48 4.35 -13.77
N LEU A 309 9.36 3.72 -12.99
CA LEU A 309 9.59 4.07 -11.59
C LEU A 309 10.11 5.51 -11.40
N PRO A 310 11.15 6.00 -12.11
CA PRO A 310 11.60 7.38 -11.99
C PRO A 310 10.49 8.39 -12.30
N VAL A 311 9.71 8.15 -13.35
CA VAL A 311 8.59 9.02 -13.74
C VAL A 311 7.55 9.14 -12.62
N VAL A 312 7.17 8.02 -12.01
CA VAL A 312 6.20 8.01 -10.90
C VAL A 312 6.80 8.68 -9.66
N ALA A 313 8.05 8.38 -9.30
CA ALA A 313 8.69 8.92 -8.11
C ALA A 313 8.89 10.45 -8.19
N GLU A 314 9.33 10.96 -9.34
CA GLU A 314 9.51 12.40 -9.57
C GLU A 314 8.17 13.14 -9.50
N GLN A 315 7.14 12.65 -10.19
CA GLN A 315 5.81 13.26 -10.16
C GLN A 315 5.17 13.19 -8.78
N PHE A 316 5.37 12.08 -8.06
CA PHE A 316 4.88 11.93 -6.70
C PHE A 316 5.53 12.93 -5.75
N VAL A 317 6.86 13.08 -5.79
CA VAL A 317 7.57 14.04 -4.92
C VAL A 317 7.19 15.47 -5.26
N ALA A 318 7.02 15.80 -6.55
CA ALA A 318 6.54 17.12 -6.97
C ALA A 318 5.14 17.41 -6.42
N SER A 319 4.17 16.51 -6.59
CA SER A 319 2.81 16.66 -6.05
C SER A 319 2.81 16.69 -4.51
N PHE A 320 3.63 15.87 -3.85
CA PHE A 320 3.76 15.88 -2.39
C PHE A 320 4.23 17.24 -1.87
N VAL A 321 5.27 17.82 -2.49
CA VAL A 321 5.77 19.15 -2.10
C VAL A 321 4.70 20.22 -2.32
N ALA A 322 3.98 20.17 -3.42
CA ALA A 322 2.91 21.13 -3.71
C ALA A 322 1.75 21.02 -2.71
N VAL A 323 1.29 19.79 -2.43
CA VAL A 323 0.27 19.51 -1.41
C VAL A 323 0.72 19.99 -0.03
N LEU A 324 1.97 19.71 0.35
CA LEU A 324 2.49 20.06 1.67
C LEU A 324 2.46 21.57 1.93
N ALA A 325 2.67 22.39 0.89
CA ALA A 325 2.64 23.84 1.01
C ALA A 325 1.24 24.40 1.35
N ASP A 326 0.19 23.69 0.95
CA ASP A 326 -1.21 24.15 1.05
C ASP A 326 -2.06 23.33 2.04
N LEU A 327 -1.44 22.38 2.76
CA LEU A 327 -2.12 21.48 3.68
C LEU A 327 -2.04 21.99 5.12
N THR A 328 -3.20 22.21 5.72
CA THR A 328 -3.36 22.48 7.15
C THR A 328 -3.94 21.26 7.84
N LEU A 329 -3.36 20.87 8.98
CA LEU A 329 -3.88 19.78 9.80
C LEU A 329 -4.52 20.28 11.09
N ALA A 330 -5.64 19.66 11.46
CA ALA A 330 -6.30 19.88 12.73
C ALA A 330 -6.45 18.54 13.48
N ALA A 331 -5.80 18.42 14.64
CA ALA A 331 -6.02 17.27 15.50
C ALA A 331 -7.40 17.40 16.17
N VAL A 332 -8.20 16.35 16.12
CA VAL A 332 -9.48 16.27 16.82
C VAL A 332 -9.43 15.17 17.88
N PRO A 333 -10.11 15.34 19.03
CA PRO A 333 -10.18 14.31 20.05
C PRO A 333 -10.75 13.01 19.48
N HIS A 334 -10.18 11.88 19.91
CA HIS A 334 -10.73 10.58 19.60
C HIS A 334 -11.99 10.38 20.44
N GLU A 335 -13.18 10.41 19.84
CA GLU A 335 -14.39 9.91 20.49
C GLU A 335 -14.23 8.38 20.57
N LEU A 336 -14.17 7.84 21.79
CA LEU A 336 -14.14 6.38 21.98
C LEU A 336 -15.44 5.81 21.43
N ASP A 337 -15.34 4.86 20.50
CA ASP A 337 -16.49 4.10 20.01
C ASP A 337 -17.21 3.47 21.23
N GLY A 338 -18.36 4.04 21.59
CA GLY A 338 -19.25 3.47 22.59
C GLY A 338 -19.95 2.24 22.01
N LEU A 339 -19.24 1.12 21.89
CA LEU A 339 -19.81 -0.18 21.51
C LEU A 339 -20.32 -0.93 22.74
N ASP A 340 -21.12 -0.27 23.58
CA ASP A 340 -21.82 -0.90 24.70
C ASP A 340 -23.33 -0.92 24.38
N GLY A 341 -23.73 -1.82 23.48
CA GLY A 341 -25.13 -2.03 23.15
C GLY A 341 -25.43 -3.50 22.86
N ASP A 342 -26.21 -4.15 23.73
CA ASP A 342 -26.77 -5.51 23.54
C ASP A 342 -28.01 -5.53 22.61
N GLY A 343 -28.11 -4.54 21.71
CA GLY A 343 -29.22 -4.39 20.76
C GLY A 343 -29.09 -5.27 19.51
N PRO A 344 -30.18 -5.48 18.76
CA PRO A 344 -30.11 -6.12 17.44
C PRO A 344 -29.24 -5.31 16.48
N ILE A 345 -28.52 -5.99 15.59
CA ILE A 345 -27.71 -5.38 14.53
C ILE A 345 -28.58 -4.42 13.71
N ALA A 346 -28.18 -3.15 13.62
CA ALA A 346 -28.76 -2.21 12.67
C ALA A 346 -28.25 -2.56 11.26
N ALA A 347 -29.03 -2.25 10.22
CA ALA A 347 -28.58 -2.43 8.83
C ALA A 347 -27.23 -1.74 8.55
N ASP A 348 -26.96 -0.64 9.26
CA ASP A 348 -25.72 0.13 9.20
C ASP A 348 -24.49 -0.62 9.76
N ASP A 349 -24.65 -1.63 10.62
CA ASP A 349 -23.52 -2.41 11.15
C ASP A 349 -22.97 -3.43 10.14
N GLN A 350 -23.67 -3.64 9.01
CA GLN A 350 -23.21 -4.47 7.90
C GLN A 350 -22.16 -3.77 7.05
N VAL A 351 -22.08 -2.44 7.12
CA VAL A 351 -21.08 -1.66 6.39
C VAL A 351 -19.93 -1.31 7.33
N PHE A 352 -18.71 -1.50 6.84
CA PHE A 352 -17.51 -1.04 7.53
C PHE A 352 -16.42 -0.71 6.51
N TYR A 353 -15.36 -0.06 6.96
CA TYR A 353 -14.26 0.37 6.10
C TYR A 353 -12.98 -0.33 6.49
N VAL A 354 -12.15 -0.67 5.50
CA VAL A 354 -10.79 -1.17 5.72
C VAL A 354 -9.80 -0.26 5.00
N PRO A 355 -9.39 0.85 5.64
CA PRO A 355 -8.51 1.87 5.04
C PRO A 355 -7.22 1.33 4.41
N ASP A 356 -6.67 0.28 5.01
CA ASP A 356 -5.39 -0.31 4.61
C ASP A 356 -5.46 -1.26 3.40
N MET A 357 -6.63 -1.48 2.81
CA MET A 357 -6.77 -2.30 1.59
C MET A 357 -6.29 -1.52 0.36
N THR A 358 -5.38 -2.09 -0.42
CA THR A 358 -4.67 -1.29 -1.46
C THR A 358 -4.64 -1.93 -2.85
N CYS A 359 -4.97 -3.22 -2.97
CA CYS A 359 -4.97 -3.94 -4.24
C CYS A 359 -5.96 -5.12 -4.19
N LYS A 360 -6.16 -5.81 -5.33
CA LYS A 360 -7.04 -6.99 -5.39
C LYS A 360 -6.62 -8.14 -4.46
N HIS A 361 -5.33 -8.25 -4.10
CA HIS A 361 -4.90 -9.21 -3.09
C HIS A 361 -5.54 -8.90 -1.72
N CYS A 362 -5.59 -7.62 -1.31
CA CYS A 362 -6.25 -7.25 -0.05
C CYS A 362 -7.74 -7.59 -0.04
N VAL A 363 -8.42 -7.36 -1.18
CA VAL A 363 -9.84 -7.71 -1.34
C VAL A 363 -10.05 -9.21 -1.12
N ARG A 364 -9.23 -10.05 -1.76
CA ARG A 364 -9.27 -11.50 -1.57
C ARG A 364 -8.96 -11.92 -0.14
N THR A 365 -7.91 -11.36 0.48
CA THR A 365 -7.53 -11.71 1.86
C THR A 365 -8.62 -11.33 2.85
N ILE A 366 -9.19 -10.11 2.74
CA ILE A 366 -10.29 -9.65 3.62
C ILE A 366 -11.53 -10.53 3.42
N GLY A 367 -11.93 -10.77 2.15
CA GLY A 367 -13.04 -11.65 1.82
C GLY A 367 -12.86 -13.06 2.39
N GLY A 368 -11.71 -13.69 2.16
CA GLY A 368 -11.39 -15.02 2.65
C GLY A 368 -11.39 -15.13 4.17
N VAL A 369 -10.87 -14.13 4.89
CA VAL A 369 -10.94 -14.08 6.36
C VAL A 369 -12.40 -14.08 6.83
N LEU A 370 -13.24 -13.21 6.26
CA LEU A 370 -14.66 -13.11 6.64
C LEU A 370 -15.43 -14.40 6.30
N GLU A 371 -15.25 -14.93 5.10
CA GLU A 371 -15.90 -16.16 4.64
C GLU A 371 -15.49 -17.38 5.47
N SER A 372 -14.22 -17.47 5.90
CA SER A 372 -13.76 -18.53 6.81
C SER A 372 -14.44 -18.51 8.18
N MET A 373 -15.01 -17.35 8.56
CA MET A 373 -15.79 -17.14 9.77
C MET A 373 -17.30 -17.30 9.53
N ASP A 374 -17.70 -17.82 8.36
CA ASP A 374 -19.09 -18.03 7.95
C ASP A 374 -19.90 -16.70 7.90
N ILE A 375 -19.21 -15.62 7.54
CA ILE A 375 -19.77 -14.28 7.30
C ILE A 375 -19.91 -14.10 5.79
N ARG A 376 -21.13 -13.85 5.31
CA ARG A 376 -21.37 -13.57 3.90
C ARG A 376 -20.89 -12.16 3.58
N VAL A 377 -20.04 -12.04 2.56
CA VAL A 377 -19.59 -10.76 2.03
C VAL A 377 -20.36 -10.46 0.74
N SER A 378 -21.09 -9.36 0.71
CA SER A 378 -21.83 -8.94 -0.49
C SER A 378 -21.00 -8.04 -1.41
N GLU A 379 -20.12 -7.22 -0.84
CA GLU A 379 -19.28 -6.31 -1.61
C GLU A 379 -17.99 -5.94 -0.86
N ILE A 380 -16.89 -5.82 -1.61
CA ILE A 380 -15.67 -5.15 -1.17
C ILE A 380 -15.25 -4.18 -2.27
N ASP A 381 -15.40 -2.89 -2.02
CA ASP A 381 -14.97 -1.82 -2.90
C ASP A 381 -13.57 -1.34 -2.51
N LEU A 382 -12.61 -1.61 -3.39
CA LEU A 382 -11.21 -1.25 -3.21
C LEU A 382 -10.95 0.26 -3.24
N VAL A 383 -11.75 1.02 -4.01
CA VAL A 383 -11.58 2.47 -4.18
C VAL A 383 -12.08 3.20 -2.94
N SER A 384 -13.33 2.96 -2.56
CA SER A 384 -13.94 3.61 -1.37
C SER A 384 -13.52 2.98 -0.04
N LYS A 385 -12.76 1.88 -0.07
CA LYS A 385 -12.35 1.07 1.10
C LYS A 385 -13.54 0.48 1.87
N ARG A 386 -14.71 0.40 1.23
CA ARG A 386 -15.95 -0.04 1.84
C ARG A 386 -16.12 -1.55 1.73
N VAL A 387 -16.57 -2.18 2.81
CA VAL A 387 -16.93 -3.59 2.88
C VAL A 387 -18.38 -3.69 3.35
N VAL A 388 -19.15 -4.56 2.68
CA VAL A 388 -20.50 -4.92 3.09
C VAL A 388 -20.52 -6.40 3.42
N ALA A 389 -20.83 -6.73 4.68
CA ALA A 389 -20.83 -8.09 5.20
C ALA A 389 -21.99 -8.32 6.17
N GLU A 390 -22.58 -9.52 6.10
CA GLU A 390 -23.72 -9.93 6.93
C GLU A 390 -23.22 -10.52 8.26
N PHE A 391 -23.14 -9.69 9.30
CA PHE A 391 -22.81 -10.15 10.65
C PHE A 391 -24.04 -10.73 11.36
N ARG A 392 -23.84 -11.79 12.15
CA ARG A 392 -24.92 -12.46 12.89
C ARG A 392 -25.21 -11.84 14.26
N SER A 393 -24.22 -11.16 14.83
CA SER A 393 -24.31 -10.47 16.12
C SER A 393 -23.17 -9.44 16.28
N PRO A 394 -23.30 -8.45 17.17
CA PRO A 394 -22.21 -7.51 17.47
C PRO A 394 -20.93 -8.23 17.91
N ARG A 395 -21.07 -9.33 18.67
CA ARG A 395 -19.94 -10.19 19.08
C ARG A 395 -19.27 -10.87 17.88
N ASN A 396 -20.03 -11.34 16.90
CA ASN A 396 -19.48 -11.92 15.68
C ASN A 396 -18.70 -10.88 14.87
N ARG A 397 -19.22 -9.64 14.78
CA ARG A 397 -18.54 -8.50 14.17
C ARG A 397 -17.24 -8.13 14.89
N ALA A 398 -17.26 -8.04 16.22
CA ALA A 398 -16.07 -7.76 17.02
C ALA A 398 -14.96 -8.80 16.78
N ARG A 399 -15.30 -10.09 16.78
CA ARG A 399 -14.36 -11.17 16.46
C ARG A 399 -13.82 -11.09 15.03
N ALA A 400 -14.65 -10.73 14.06
CA ALA A 400 -14.20 -10.53 12.68
C ALA A 400 -13.21 -9.36 12.59
N PHE A 401 -13.47 -8.27 13.33
CA PHE A 401 -12.57 -7.13 13.37
C PHE A 401 -11.23 -7.47 14.03
N GLU A 402 -11.24 -8.29 15.08
CA GLU A 402 -10.02 -8.86 15.67
C GLU A 402 -9.24 -9.71 14.66
N ALA A 403 -9.90 -10.62 13.94
CA ALA A 403 -9.26 -11.45 12.92
C ALA A 403 -8.63 -10.61 11.79
N LEU A 404 -9.32 -9.55 11.35
CA LEU A 404 -8.78 -8.60 10.37
C LEU A 404 -7.56 -7.85 10.92
N ARG A 405 -7.58 -7.42 12.20
CA ARG A 405 -6.45 -6.78 12.88
C ARG A 405 -5.24 -7.69 13.03
N ASP A 406 -5.47 -8.98 13.28
CA ASP A 406 -4.40 -9.98 13.30
C ASP A 406 -3.77 -10.15 11.90
N GLY A 407 -4.60 -10.08 10.85
CA GLY A 407 -4.15 -9.95 9.46
C GLY A 407 -3.40 -8.65 9.16
N GLY A 408 -3.50 -7.64 10.04
CA GLY A 408 -2.86 -6.33 9.93
C GLY A 408 -3.70 -5.29 9.23
N TYR A 409 -5.02 -5.47 9.16
CA TYR A 409 -5.97 -4.49 8.66
C TYR A 409 -6.63 -3.75 9.82
N ASN A 410 -6.97 -2.48 9.65
CA ASN A 410 -7.63 -1.69 10.69
C ASN A 410 -9.10 -1.40 10.31
N PRO A 411 -10.05 -2.33 10.55
CA PRO A 411 -11.46 -2.08 10.23
C PRO A 411 -12.05 -0.97 11.10
N SER A 412 -12.88 -0.12 10.49
CA SER A 412 -13.59 1.01 11.12
C SER A 412 -15.09 0.96 10.85
N ALA A 413 -15.91 1.26 11.86
CA ALA A 413 -17.37 1.28 11.77
C ALA A 413 -17.94 2.59 11.20
N VAL A 414 -17.16 3.68 11.23
CA VAL A 414 -17.66 5.04 10.94
C VAL A 414 -17.17 5.48 9.56
N PRO A 415 -18.05 5.93 8.65
CA PRO A 415 -17.64 6.84 7.58
C PRO A 415 -17.20 8.14 8.27
N ALA A 416 -15.92 8.51 8.23
CA ALA A 416 -15.51 9.73 8.92
C ALA A 416 -16.23 10.94 8.30
N ARG A 417 -16.85 11.73 9.18
CA ARG A 417 -17.86 12.76 8.88
C ARG A 417 -17.50 13.58 7.63
N ALA A 418 -18.35 13.53 6.61
CA ALA A 418 -18.44 14.58 5.62
C ALA A 418 -19.40 15.67 6.15
N ASP A 419 -18.96 16.92 6.04
CA ASP A 419 -19.68 18.19 6.21
C ASP A 419 -20.02 18.66 7.65
N SER A 420 -19.23 19.62 8.14
CA SER A 420 -19.83 20.82 8.73
C SER A 420 -20.03 21.83 7.60
N THR A 421 -21.24 21.88 7.05
CA THR A 421 -21.68 22.98 6.21
C THR A 421 -21.38 24.30 6.94
N ALA A 422 -20.77 25.23 6.20
CA ALA A 422 -20.54 26.61 6.60
C ALA A 422 -21.73 27.15 7.39
N SER A 423 -21.49 27.58 8.64
CA SER A 423 -22.46 28.42 9.34
C SER A 423 -22.64 29.69 8.51
N GLU A 424 -23.85 29.91 8.01
CA GLU A 424 -24.31 31.21 7.53
C GLU A 424 -23.96 32.27 8.59
N PRO A 425 -23.38 33.42 8.21
CA PRO A 425 -23.25 34.52 9.14
C PRO A 425 -24.66 35.00 9.51
N ALA A 426 -24.94 35.01 10.81
CA ALA A 426 -26.16 35.54 11.38
C ALA A 426 -26.40 36.97 10.85
N ALA A 427 -27.54 37.16 10.17
CA ALA A 427 -28.02 38.47 9.77
C ALA A 427 -28.11 39.37 11.01
N ALA A 428 -27.43 40.50 10.96
CA ALA A 428 -27.51 41.56 11.94
C ALA A 428 -28.96 42.07 12.01
N ALA A 429 -29.53 42.08 13.20
CA ALA A 429 -30.79 42.74 13.49
C ALA A 429 -30.62 44.26 13.32
N GLU A 430 -31.18 44.82 12.26
CA GLU A 430 -31.53 46.24 12.22
C GLU A 430 -32.71 46.48 13.17
N SER A 431 -32.45 47.29 14.20
CA SER A 431 -33.50 47.94 14.99
C SER A 431 -33.21 49.43 15.11
N GLY A 432 -34.19 50.25 14.73
CA GLY A 432 -34.24 51.71 14.92
C GLY A 432 -33.97 52.47 13.61
N ARG A 433 -34.92 53.17 12.99
CA ARG A 433 -36.10 53.89 13.49
C ARG A 433 -37.19 53.94 12.43
#